data_AF-A0A9E4V515-F1
#
_entry.id   AF-A0A9E4V515-F1
#
_cell.length_a   1.000
_cell.length_b   1.000
_cell.length_c   1.000
_cell.angle_alpha   90.00
_cell.angle_beta   90.00
_cell.angle_gamma   90.00
#
_symmetry.space_group_name_H-M   'P 1'
#
loop_
_entity.id
_entity.type
_entity.pdbx_description
1 polymer ?
#
loop_
_entity_poly.entity_id
_entity_poly.type
_entity_poly.pdbx_seq_one_letter_code
_entity_poly.pdbx_strand_id
1 'polypeptide(L)'
;EQMMLETKYGEGQPKLLLTQLLEALVRNCRYMCSLWMHTEGMALDEATKFFMENAYMAELPARREALRGTFDPGYLNYTLGKLMILKLREDFRKEQGSAYSLKEFHDRLLSFGGPALPLLRPALLKNPGDSAL
;
A
#
# COMPACT_ATOMS: atom_id res chain seq x y z
N GLU A 1 -1.79 4.01 8.50
CA GLU A 1 -1.99 5.41 8.08
C GLU A 1 -3.41 5.69 7.59
N GLN A 2 -3.81 5.21 6.41
CA GLN A 2 -5.10 5.56 5.80
C GLN A 2 -6.32 5.36 6.73
N MET A 3 -6.40 4.22 7.42
CA MET A 3 -7.49 3.94 8.37
C MET A 3 -7.65 5.03 9.43
N MET A 4 -6.54 5.59 9.95
CA MET A 4 -6.62 6.64 10.97
C MET A 4 -7.41 7.84 10.47
N LEU A 5 -7.11 8.29 9.24
CA LEU A 5 -7.82 9.40 8.59
C LEU A 5 -9.29 9.06 8.32
N GLU A 6 -9.59 7.82 7.89
CA GLU A 6 -10.96 7.33 7.70
C GLU A 6 -11.76 7.33 9.02
N THR A 7 -11.09 7.11 10.16
CA THR A 7 -11.68 7.18 11.50
C THR A 7 -11.64 8.58 12.12
N LYS A 8 -11.55 9.63 11.29
CA LYS A 8 -11.57 11.05 11.70
C LYS A 8 -10.37 11.51 12.53
N TYR A 9 -9.29 10.73 12.58
CA TYR A 9 -8.05 11.22 13.16
C TYR A 9 -7.54 12.42 12.34
N GLY A 10 -7.43 13.58 12.97
CA GLY A 10 -7.07 14.84 12.29
C GLY A 10 -8.19 15.44 11.43
N GLU A 11 -9.46 15.16 11.75
CA GLU A 11 -10.61 15.86 11.15
C GLU A 11 -10.41 17.39 11.25
N GLY A 12 -10.63 18.10 10.15
CA GLY A 12 -10.37 19.54 10.04
C GLY A 12 -8.89 19.95 9.86
N GLN A 13 -7.95 19.00 9.76
CA GLN A 13 -6.52 19.28 9.57
C GLN A 13 -6.03 18.88 8.17
N PRO A 14 -6.25 19.72 7.12
CA PRO A 14 -5.89 19.38 5.75
C PRO A 14 -4.39 19.13 5.55
N LYS A 15 -3.53 19.73 6.39
CA LYS A 15 -2.08 19.49 6.38
C LYS A 15 -1.75 18.03 6.70
N LEU A 16 -2.47 17.39 7.62
CA LEU A 16 -2.23 16.00 7.97
C LEU A 16 -2.59 15.05 6.81
N LEU A 17 -3.73 15.30 6.16
CA LEU A 17 -4.12 14.57 4.95
C LEU A 17 -3.08 14.74 3.85
N LEU A 18 -2.65 15.98 3.58
CA LEU A 18 -1.63 16.27 2.57
C LEU A 18 -0.32 15.51 2.86
N THR A 19 0.18 15.56 4.10
CA THR A 19 1.40 14.82 4.48
C THR A 19 1.23 13.32 4.29
N GLN A 20 0.11 12.74 4.71
CA GLN A 20 -0.14 11.30 4.53
C GLN A 20 -0.17 10.91 3.05
N LEU A 21 -0.77 11.74 2.19
CA LEU A 21 -0.82 11.52 0.74
C LEU A 21 0.56 11.65 0.09
N LEU A 22 1.37 12.64 0.47
CA LEU A 22 2.75 12.78 -0.01
C LEU A 22 3.57 11.54 0.30
N GLU A 23 3.50 11.04 1.54
CA GLU A 23 4.18 9.79 1.90
C GLU A 23 3.64 8.60 1.09
N ALA A 24 2.34 8.56 0.78
CA ALA A 24 1.74 7.48 0.00
C ALA A 24 2.25 7.48 -1.45
N LEU A 25 2.46 8.67 -2.03
CA LEU A 25 3.04 8.82 -3.37
C LEU A 25 4.44 8.22 -3.46
N VAL A 26 5.29 8.40 -2.43
CA VAL A 26 6.63 7.76 -2.40
C VAL A 26 6.50 6.23 -2.53
N ARG A 27 5.59 5.61 -1.77
CA ARG A 27 5.38 4.14 -1.80
C ARG A 27 4.77 3.67 -3.12
N ASN A 28 3.88 4.46 -3.71
CA ASN A 28 3.37 4.19 -5.05
C ASN A 28 4.46 4.30 -6.12
N CYS A 29 5.38 5.26 -5.99
CA CYS A 29 6.54 5.35 -6.88
C CYS A 29 7.46 4.14 -6.75
N ARG A 30 7.72 3.65 -5.52
CA ARG A 30 8.45 2.39 -5.31
C ARG A 30 7.77 1.21 -6.01
N TYR A 31 6.44 1.12 -5.92
CA TYR A 31 5.68 0.08 -6.59
C TYR A 31 5.89 0.08 -8.11
N MET A 32 5.73 1.24 -8.75
CA MET A 32 5.89 1.37 -10.20
C MET A 32 7.34 1.18 -10.65
N CYS A 33 8.29 1.85 -9.98
CA CYS A 33 9.71 1.76 -10.31
C CYS A 33 10.25 0.34 -10.15
N SER A 34 9.81 -0.41 -9.14
CA SER A 34 10.20 -1.82 -9.00
C SER A 34 9.81 -2.64 -10.22
N LEU A 35 8.54 -2.57 -10.61
CA LEU A 35 8.04 -3.33 -11.75
C LEU A 35 8.80 -2.94 -13.02
N TRP A 36 8.87 -1.65 -13.32
CA TRP A 36 9.48 -1.19 -14.56
C TRP A 36 10.99 -1.41 -14.62
N MET A 37 11.74 -1.28 -13.53
CA MET A 37 13.18 -1.58 -13.54
C MET A 37 13.43 -3.07 -13.81
N HIS A 38 12.63 -3.94 -13.19
CA HIS A 38 12.87 -5.38 -13.19
C HIS A 38 12.12 -6.15 -14.28
N THR A 39 11.21 -5.51 -15.02
CA THR A 39 10.48 -6.13 -16.15
C THR A 39 10.56 -5.35 -17.45
N GLU A 40 10.70 -4.02 -17.41
CA GLU A 40 10.64 -3.15 -18.60
C GLU A 40 11.96 -2.40 -18.88
N GLY A 41 13.01 -2.63 -18.08
CA GLY A 41 14.33 -2.04 -18.29
C GLY A 41 14.44 -0.54 -17.95
N MET A 42 13.55 0.01 -17.10
CA MET A 42 13.64 1.40 -16.64
C MET A 42 15.02 1.69 -16.03
N ALA A 43 15.66 2.76 -16.50
CA ALA A 43 16.97 3.18 -16.01
C ALA A 43 16.89 3.95 -14.68
N LEU A 44 18.00 3.96 -13.94
CA LEU A 44 18.10 4.66 -12.65
C LEU A 44 17.71 6.15 -12.74
N ASP A 45 18.15 6.83 -13.79
CA ASP A 45 17.90 8.26 -13.96
C ASP A 45 16.43 8.55 -14.33
N GLU A 46 15.77 7.63 -15.04
CA GLU A 46 14.33 7.70 -15.34
C GLU A 46 13.51 7.52 -14.06
N ALA A 47 13.85 6.52 -13.24
CA ALA A 47 13.21 6.35 -11.95
C ALA A 47 13.46 7.53 -10.99
N THR A 48 14.66 8.10 -11.01
CA THR A 48 14.97 9.31 -10.23
C THR A 48 14.02 10.45 -10.61
N LYS A 49 13.85 10.72 -11.92
CA LYS A 49 12.88 11.70 -12.43
C LYS A 49 11.45 11.34 -12.03
N PHE A 50 11.08 10.06 -12.13
CA PHE A 50 9.75 9.58 -11.76
C PHE A 50 9.41 9.91 -10.30
N PHE A 51 10.33 9.69 -9.36
CA PHE A 51 10.15 10.08 -7.95
C PHE A 51 10.06 11.60 -7.76
N MET A 52 10.85 12.39 -8.49
CA MET A 52 10.79 13.86 -8.40
C MET A 52 9.44 14.39 -8.89
N GLU A 53 8.95 13.88 -10.02
CA GLU A 53 7.71 14.34 -10.66
C GLU A 53 6.45 13.86 -9.93
N ASN A 54 6.46 12.63 -9.41
CA ASN A 54 5.25 11.98 -8.88
C ASN A 54 5.20 11.92 -7.35
N ALA A 55 6.34 12.03 -6.66
CA ALA A 55 6.41 12.09 -5.20
C ALA A 55 6.94 13.44 -4.68
N TYR A 56 7.17 14.42 -5.56
CA TYR A 56 7.63 15.78 -5.22
C TYR A 56 8.91 15.82 -4.38
N MET A 57 9.78 14.82 -4.56
CA MET A 57 11.04 14.72 -3.86
C MET A 57 12.11 15.59 -4.52
N ALA A 58 13.01 16.15 -3.72
CA ALA A 58 14.25 16.72 -4.26
C ALA A 58 15.11 15.62 -4.90
N GLU A 59 16.03 16.01 -5.79
CA GLU A 59 16.84 15.07 -6.58
C GLU A 59 17.63 14.07 -5.71
N LEU A 60 18.33 14.55 -4.67
CA LEU A 60 19.15 13.69 -3.82
C LEU A 60 18.34 12.55 -3.16
N PRO A 61 17.23 12.81 -2.44
CA PRO A 61 16.43 11.73 -1.87
C PRO A 61 15.70 10.91 -2.95
N ALA A 62 15.27 11.50 -4.07
CA ALA A 62 14.67 10.76 -5.19
C ALA A 62 15.65 9.74 -5.78
N ARG A 63 16.91 10.14 -5.99
CA ARG A 63 17.96 9.26 -6.49
C ARG A 63 18.27 8.13 -5.51
N ARG A 64 18.19 8.39 -4.20
CA ARG A 64 18.35 7.33 -3.18
C ARG A 64 17.24 6.28 -3.26
N GLU A 65 15.99 6.70 -3.44
CA GLU A 65 14.88 5.76 -3.64
C GLU A 65 15.01 4.96 -4.93
N ALA A 66 15.40 5.63 -6.03
CA ALA A 66 15.66 4.97 -7.31
C ALA A 66 16.83 3.97 -7.20
N LEU A 67 17.93 4.36 -6.54
CA LEU A 67 19.08 3.48 -6.27
C LEU A 67 18.68 2.26 -5.45
N ARG A 68 17.82 2.43 -4.44
CA ARG A 68 17.30 1.30 -3.67
C ARG A 68 16.57 0.30 -4.57
N GLY A 69 15.77 0.78 -5.51
CA GLY A 69 15.01 -0.06 -6.43
C GLY A 69 15.84 -1.03 -7.25
N THR A 70 17.10 -0.68 -7.56
CA THR A 70 17.95 -1.53 -8.40
C THR A 70 18.40 -2.81 -7.71
N PHE A 71 18.45 -2.84 -6.37
CA PHE A 71 18.87 -4.01 -5.59
C PHE A 71 17.78 -4.56 -4.65
N ASP A 72 16.70 -3.82 -4.41
CA ASP A 72 15.57 -4.24 -3.58
C ASP A 72 14.27 -4.23 -4.41
N PRO A 73 14.01 -5.25 -5.26
CA PRO A 73 12.74 -5.37 -5.97
C PRO A 73 11.55 -5.51 -5.00
N GLY A 74 11.78 -5.93 -3.76
CA GLY A 74 10.76 -6.14 -2.74
C GLY A 74 10.15 -4.85 -2.18
N TYR A 75 10.76 -3.68 -2.41
CA TYR A 75 10.22 -2.40 -1.93
C TYR A 75 8.89 -1.98 -2.57
N LEU A 76 8.36 -2.74 -3.54
CA LEU A 76 6.98 -2.59 -4.04
C LEU A 76 5.93 -3.06 -3.00
N ASN A 77 6.34 -3.91 -2.05
CA ASN A 77 5.43 -4.61 -1.15
C ASN A 77 4.64 -3.68 -0.21
N TYR A 78 5.12 -2.45 0.04
CA TYR A 78 4.37 -1.46 0.83
C TYR A 78 3.00 -1.16 0.21
N THR A 79 2.97 -0.85 -1.09
CA THR A 79 1.73 -0.53 -1.80
C THR A 79 0.96 -1.80 -2.15
N LEU A 80 1.64 -2.85 -2.62
CA LEU A 80 0.98 -4.13 -2.92
C LEU A 80 0.21 -4.66 -1.71
N GLY A 81 0.88 -4.76 -0.55
CA GLY A 81 0.27 -5.26 0.67
C GLY A 81 -0.88 -4.38 1.16
N LYS A 82 -0.73 -3.05 1.04
CA LYS A 82 -1.84 -2.11 1.34
C LYS A 82 -3.05 -2.38 0.46
N LEU A 83 -2.88 -2.52 -0.86
CA LEU A 83 -3.97 -2.78 -1.79
C LEU A 83 -4.69 -4.11 -1.47
N MET A 84 -3.93 -5.16 -1.18
CA MET A 84 -4.48 -6.46 -0.80
C MET A 84 -5.27 -6.40 0.51
N ILE A 85 -4.78 -5.68 1.52
CA ILE A 85 -5.51 -5.48 2.80
C ILE A 85 -6.78 -4.67 2.57
N LEU A 86 -6.73 -3.61 1.75
CA LEU A 86 -7.91 -2.79 1.43
C LEU A 86 -8.98 -3.61 0.69
N LYS A 87 -8.56 -4.44 -0.28
CA LYS A 87 -9.47 -5.35 -0.97
C LYS A 87 -10.09 -6.35 0.00
N LEU A 88 -9.27 -7.01 0.83
CA LEU A 88 -9.74 -7.97 1.82
C LEU A 88 -10.73 -7.33 2.80
N ARG A 89 -10.47 -6.10 3.27
CA ARG A 89 -11.40 -5.34 4.11
C ARG A 89 -12.73 -5.09 3.42
N GLU A 90 -12.69 -4.72 2.13
CA GLU A 90 -13.89 -4.47 1.36
C GLU A 90 -14.73 -5.72 1.15
N ASP A 91 -14.09 -6.84 0.81
CA ASP A 91 -14.75 -8.12 0.62
C ASP A 91 -15.34 -8.64 1.94
N PHE A 92 -14.59 -8.47 3.04
CA PHE A 92 -15.06 -8.79 4.39
C PHE A 92 -16.28 -7.95 4.76
N ARG A 93 -16.25 -6.64 4.48
CA ARG A 93 -17.39 -5.74 4.70
C ARG A 93 -18.62 -6.17 3.92
N LYS A 94 -18.46 -6.53 2.64
CA LYS A 94 -19.56 -7.03 1.79
C LYS A 94 -20.16 -8.32 2.34
N GLU A 95 -19.33 -9.28 2.76
CA GLU A 95 -19.80 -10.57 3.29
C GLU A 95 -20.54 -10.42 4.63
N GLN A 96 -20.08 -9.53 5.51
CA GLN A 96 -20.72 -9.29 6.81
C GLN A 96 -21.98 -8.41 6.72
N GLY A 97 -22.12 -7.60 5.67
CA GLY A 97 -23.27 -6.71 5.49
C GLY A 97 -23.47 -5.77 6.67
N SER A 98 -24.68 -5.75 7.24
CA SER A 98 -25.01 -4.93 8.41
C SER A 98 -24.29 -5.33 9.69
N ALA A 99 -23.72 -6.54 9.75
CA ALA A 99 -22.93 -7.00 10.91
C ALA A 99 -21.45 -6.57 10.85
N TYR A 100 -21.03 -5.85 9.80
CA TYR A 100 -19.65 -5.42 9.66
C TYR A 100 -19.18 -4.53 10.81
N SER A 101 -18.00 -4.84 11.34
CA SER A 101 -17.28 -4.02 12.30
C SER A 101 -15.83 -3.88 11.85
N LEU A 102 -15.36 -2.62 11.77
CA LEU A 102 -13.95 -2.33 11.46
C LEU A 102 -13.02 -2.92 12.54
N LYS A 103 -13.43 -2.87 13.81
CA LYS A 103 -12.67 -3.45 14.91
C LYS A 103 -12.52 -4.96 14.74
N GLU A 104 -13.62 -5.66 14.46
CA GLU A 104 -13.61 -7.11 14.27
C GLU A 104 -12.71 -7.53 13.09
N PHE A 105 -12.77 -6.77 11.99
CA PHE A 105 -11.87 -7.00 10.86
C PHE A 105 -10.40 -6.91 11.29
N HIS A 106 -10.02 -5.87 12.04
CA HIS A 106 -8.64 -5.66 12.49
C HIS A 106 -8.20 -6.72 13.52
N ASP A 107 -9.06 -7.07 14.47
CA ASP A 107 -8.78 -8.09 15.48
C ASP A 107 -8.51 -9.45 14.82
N ARG A 108 -9.36 -9.84 13.86
CA ARG A 108 -9.16 -11.08 13.10
C ARG A 108 -7.93 -11.01 12.20
N LEU A 109 -7.70 -9.91 11.50
CA LEU A 109 -6.55 -9.78 10.60
C LEU A 109 -5.23 -9.94 11.38
N LEU A 110 -5.12 -9.29 12.54
CA LEU A 110 -3.90 -9.26 13.35
C LEU A 110 -3.70 -10.51 14.21
N SER A 111 -4.74 -11.29 14.48
CA SER A 111 -4.62 -12.53 15.28
C SER A 111 -3.77 -13.61 14.60
N PHE A 112 -3.56 -13.53 13.28
CA PHE A 112 -2.70 -14.44 12.53
C PHE A 112 -1.20 -14.07 12.56
N GLY A 113 -0.84 -12.92 13.12
CA GLY A 113 0.55 -12.42 13.11
C GLY A 113 0.94 -11.85 11.73
N GLY A 114 1.97 -12.42 11.11
CA GLY A 114 2.52 -11.94 9.83
C GLY A 114 2.56 -12.99 8.71
N PRO A 115 1.45 -13.68 8.37
CA PRO A 115 1.44 -14.62 7.25
C PRO A 115 1.47 -13.87 5.91
N ALA A 116 1.73 -14.60 4.82
CA ALA A 116 1.53 -14.07 3.49
C ALA A 116 0.07 -13.64 3.29
N LEU A 117 -0.16 -12.38 2.86
CA LEU A 117 -1.50 -11.80 2.74
C LEU A 117 -2.52 -12.63 1.93
N PRO A 118 -2.14 -13.33 0.82
CA PRO A 118 -3.10 -14.18 0.11
C PRO A 118 -3.71 -15.28 0.99
N LEU A 119 -2.98 -15.77 1.99
CA LEU A 119 -3.45 -16.81 2.92
C LEU A 119 -4.49 -16.31 3.91
N LEU A 120 -4.56 -15.00 4.14
CA LEU A 120 -5.56 -14.40 5.03
C LEU A 120 -6.96 -14.43 4.42
N ARG A 121 -7.09 -14.40 3.09
CA ARG A 121 -8.40 -14.39 2.42
C ARG A 121 -9.25 -15.61 2.78
N PRO A 122 -8.81 -16.86 2.55
CA PRO A 122 -9.58 -18.05 2.93
C PRO A 122 -9.74 -18.20 4.46
N ALA A 123 -8.91 -17.52 5.27
CA ALA A 123 -9.06 -17.54 6.72
C ALA A 123 -10.10 -16.53 7.24
N LEU A 124 -10.30 -15.40 6.54
CA LEU A 124 -11.21 -14.34 6.96
C LEU A 124 -12.59 -14.39 6.28
N LEU A 125 -12.66 -14.90 5.06
CA LEU A 125 -13.86 -14.91 4.21
C LEU A 125 -14.44 -16.32 4.07
N LYS A 126 -15.77 -16.45 4.06
CA LYS A 126 -16.45 -17.70 3.71
C LYS A 126 -16.33 -18.00 2.22
N ASN A 127 -16.37 -16.95 1.39
CA ASN A 127 -16.22 -17.04 -0.06
C ASN A 127 -15.00 -16.19 -0.51
N PRO A 128 -13.77 -16.72 -0.44
CA PRO A 128 -12.57 -15.92 -0.63
C PRO A 128 -12.36 -15.39 -2.05
N GLY A 129 -12.98 -16.03 -3.05
CA GLY A 129 -12.72 -15.77 -4.47
C GLY A 129 -11.26 -16.05 -4.86
N ASP A 130 -10.91 -15.75 -6.11
CA ASP A 130 -9.61 -16.16 -6.66
C ASP A 130 -8.54 -15.06 -6.61
N SER A 131 -8.94 -13.78 -6.50
CA SER A 131 -8.00 -12.66 -6.60
C SER A 131 -7.68 -12.03 -5.25
N ALA A 132 -6.38 -11.85 -4.99
CA ALA A 132 -5.89 -11.06 -3.86
C ALA A 132 -5.83 -9.55 -4.15
N LEU A 133 -6.03 -9.14 -5.41
CA LEU A 133 -6.15 -7.75 -5.88
C LEU A 133 -7.52 -7.47 -6.52
#